data_AF-A0A961C1P8-F1
#
_entry.id   AF-A0A961C1P8-F1
#
_cell.length_a   1.000
_cell.length_b   1.000
_cell.length_c   1.000
_cell.angle_alpha   90.00
_cell.angle_beta   90.00
_cell.angle_gamma   90.00
#
_symmetry.space_group_name_H-M   'P 1'
#
loop_
_entity.id
_entity.type
_entity.pdbx_description
1 polymer ?
#
loop_
_entity_poly.entity_id
_entity_poly.type
_entity_poly.pdbx_seq_one_letter_code
_entity_poly.pdbx_strand_id
1 'polypeptide(L)' 'GLRAIMEEVLMPVMFDVPSDDDIARVVVTEETVLGNVLPTIVRQEHEPPTRKRSPRKRSA' A
#
# COMPACT_ATOMS: atom_id res chain seq x y z
N GLY A 1 -13.51 3.94 -24.52
CA GLY A 1 -13.69 5.24 -23.84
C GLY A 1 -12.97 5.21 -22.49
N LEU A 2 -12.75 6.35 -21.83
CA LEU A 2 -11.90 6.47 -20.63
C LEU A 2 -12.19 5.42 -19.55
N ARG A 3 -13.48 5.13 -19.28
CA ARG A 3 -13.89 4.09 -18.33
C ARG A 3 -13.29 2.72 -18.64
N ALA A 4 -13.28 2.31 -19.90
CA ALA A 4 -12.74 1.01 -20.30
C ALA A 4 -11.23 0.91 -20.06
N ILE A 5 -10.50 2.01 -20.31
CA ILE A 5 -9.06 2.08 -20.04
C ILE A 5 -8.79 1.94 -18.54
N MET A 6 -9.55 2.66 -17.71
CA MET A 6 -9.40 2.58 -16.25
C MET A 6 -9.79 1.21 -15.69
N GLU A 7 -10.82 0.57 -16.24
CA GLU A 7 -11.21 -0.78 -15.85
C GLU A 7 -10.10 -1.80 -16.13
N GLU A 8 -9.47 -1.74 -17.31
CA GLU A 8 -8.34 -2.61 -17.67
C GLU A 8 -7.14 -2.38 -16.74
N VAL A 9 -6.75 -1.12 -16.52
CA VAL A 9 -5.58 -0.74 -15.70
C VAL A 9 -5.77 -1.11 -14.22
N LEU A 10 -6.97 -0.95 -13.67
CA LEU A 10 -7.24 -1.13 -12.24
C LEU A 10 -7.75 -2.53 -11.87
N MET A 11 -8.13 -3.36 -12.86
CA MET A 11 -8.60 -4.73 -12.63
C MET A 11 -7.70 -5.56 -11.69
N PRO A 12 -6.36 -5.50 -11.76
CA PRO A 12 -5.51 -6.32 -10.92
C PRO A 12 -5.53 -5.95 -9.44
N VAL A 13 -5.89 -4.71 -9.09
CA VAL A 13 -5.78 -4.19 -7.72
C VAL A 13 -7.13 -3.94 -7.04
N MET A 14 -8.23 -4.04 -7.80
CA MET A 14 -9.58 -3.67 -7.33
C MET A 14 -10.10 -4.50 -6.14
N PHE A 15 -9.58 -5.72 -5.95
CA PHE A 15 -9.99 -6.61 -4.86
C PHE A 15 -9.07 -6.50 -3.64
N ASP A 16 -7.76 -6.43 -3.88
CA ASP A 16 -6.77 -6.43 -2.80
C ASP A 16 -6.73 -5.08 -2.09
N VAL A 17 -6.84 -3.97 -2.84
CA VAL A 17 -6.72 -2.62 -2.27
C VAL A 17 -7.78 -2.31 -1.22
N PRO A 18 -9.09 -2.61 -1.44
CA PRO A 18 -10.10 -2.40 -0.40
C PRO A 18 -9.95 -3.27 0.84
N SER A 19 -9.17 -4.34 0.76
CA SER A 19 -9.02 -5.32 1.84
C SER A 19 -7.76 -5.10 2.69
N ASP A 20 -6.81 -4.29 2.21
CA ASP A 20 -5.50 -4.08 2.84
C ASP A 20 -5.42 -2.65 3.42
N ASP A 21 -5.68 -2.55 4.72
CA ASP A 21 -5.67 -1.29 5.47
C ASP A 21 -4.27 -0.63 5.52
N ASP A 22 -3.19 -1.35 5.20
CA ASP A 22 -1.82 -0.82 5.19
C ASP A 22 -1.45 -0.14 3.85
N ILE A 23 -2.33 -0.16 2.84
CA ILE A 23 -2.09 0.53 1.58
C ILE A 23 -2.36 2.03 1.73
N ALA A 24 -1.38 2.85 1.36
CA ALA A 24 -1.47 4.31 1.41
C ALA A 24 -1.93 4.91 0.08
N ARG A 25 -1.42 4.40 -1.06
CA ARG A 25 -1.80 4.86 -2.41
C ARG A 25 -1.43 3.85 -3.48
N VAL A 26 -2.15 3.92 -4.61
CA VAL A 26 -1.83 3.24 -5.87
C VAL A 26 -1.36 4.27 -6.88
N VAL A 27 -0.18 4.06 -7.47
CA VAL A 27 0.44 4.98 -8.45
C VAL A 27 0.31 4.38 -9.84
N VAL A 28 -0.36 5.12 -10.73
CA VAL A 28 -0.54 4.80 -12.16
C VAL A 28 0.36 5.73 -12.98
N THR A 29 1.20 5.16 -13.82
CA THR A 29 2.10 5.89 -14.73
C THR A 29 1.68 5.67 -16.19
N GLU A 30 2.30 6.42 -17.11
CA GLU A 30 2.14 6.20 -18.56
C GLU A 30 2.48 4.75 -18.95
N GLU A 31 3.54 4.18 -18.35
CA GLU A 31 3.94 2.79 -18.59
C GLU A 31 2.88 1.79 -18.14
N THR A 32 2.19 2.06 -17.02
CA THR A 32 1.05 1.23 -16.57
C THR A 32 -0.04 1.14 -17.65
N VAL A 33 -0.28 2.25 -18.36
CA VAL A 33 -1.33 2.35 -19.38
C VAL A 33 -0.88 1.82 -20.74
N LEU A 34 0.35 2.12 -21.18
CA LEU A 34 0.84 1.78 -22.51
C LEU A 34 1.56 0.43 -22.56
N GLY A 35 2.18 0.03 -21.46
CA GLY A 35 3.00 -1.18 -21.33
C GLY A 35 2.30 -2.33 -20.61
N ASN A 36 1.06 -2.12 -20.13
CA ASN A 36 0.29 -3.10 -19.36
C ASN A 36 1.08 -3.69 -18.17
N VAL A 37 1.96 -2.87 -17.57
CA VAL A 37 2.65 -3.23 -16.33
C VAL A 37 1.73 -2.94 -15.15
N LEU A 38 1.95 -3.65 -14.04
CA LEU A 38 1.11 -3.48 -12.85
C LEU A 38 1.35 -2.09 -12.21
N PRO A 39 0.28 -1.45 -11.66
CA PRO A 39 0.42 -0.24 -10.86
C PRO A 39 1.33 -0.47 -9.65
N THR A 40 2.01 0.59 -9.19
CA THR A 40 2.82 0.51 -7.97
C THR A 40 1.96 0.76 -6.72
N ILE A 41 2.03 -0.14 -5.75
CA ILE A 41 1.37 0.01 -4.44
C ILE A 41 2.36 0.56 -3.44
N VAL A 42 2.00 1.68 -2.81
CA VAL A 42 2.77 2.28 -1.70
C VAL A 42 2.04 1.97 -0.39
N ARG A 43 2.76 1.37 0.56
CA ARG A 43 2.26 1.05 1.90
C ARG A 43 2.52 2.20 2.87
N GLN A 44 1.75 2.22 3.96
CA GLN A 44 1.95 3.16 5.06
C GLN A 44 3.32 2.95 5.70
N GLU A 45 3.99 4.04 6.04
CA GLU A 45 5.21 4.00 6.86
C GLU A 45 4.82 3.77 8.31
N HIS A 46 5.04 2.55 8.82
CA HIS A 46 4.88 2.25 10.23
C HIS A 46 6.14 2.66 10.98
N GLU A 47 6.03 3.68 11.84
CA GLU A 47 7.13 4.05 12.74
C GLU A 47 7.40 2.86 13.69
N PRO A 48 8.64 2.36 13.79
CA PRO A 48 8.93 1.18 14.59
C PRO A 48 8.52 1.44 16.05
N PRO A 49 7.90 0.47 16.75
CA PRO A 49 7.44 0.68 18.10
C PRO A 49 8.64 1.03 18.98
N THR A 50 8.67 2.28 19.47
CA THR A 50 9.69 2.72 20.41
C THR A 50 9.57 1.86 21.67
N ARG A 51 10.52 0.93 21.86
CA ARG A 51 10.58 0.09 23.05
C ARG A 51 10.74 0.99 24.28
N LYS A 52 9.64 1.30 24.96
CA LYS A 52 9.66 1.85 26.31
C LYS A 52 10.19 0.76 27.24
N ARG A 53 11.50 0.79 27.53
CA ARG A 53 12.13 -0.06 28.53
C ARG A 53 11.49 0.25 29.88
N SER A 54 10.67 -0.66 30.41
CA SER A 54 10.20 -0.54 31.79
C SER A 54 11.38 -0.74 32.75
N PRO A 55 11.53 0.10 33.80
CA PRO A 55 12.61 -0.07 34.76
C PRO A 55 12.35 -1.36 35.55
N ARG A 56 13.28 -2.32 35.51
CA ARG A 56 13.23 -3.49 36.39
C ARG A 56 13.26 -2.98 37.83
N LYS A 57 12.15 -3.15 38.56
CA LYS A 57 12.13 -2.94 40.01
C LYS A 57 13.20 -3.84 40.63
N ARG A 58 14.15 -3.21 41.32
CA ARG A 58 15.20 -3.85 42.10
C ARG A 58 14.50 -4.47 43.32
N SER A 59 14.43 -5.79 43.36
CA SER A 59 13.95 -6.51 44.54
C SER A 59 14.90 -6.26 45.70
N ALA A 60 14.36 -5.84 46.84
CA ALA A 60 15.04 -5.78 48.13
C ALA A 60 14.72 -7.04 48.93
#